data_AF-A0A6N7VQM0-F1
#
_entry.id   AF-A0A6N7VQM0-F1
#
_cell.length_a   1.000
_cell.length_b   1.000
_cell.length_c   1.000
_cell.angle_alpha   90.00
_cell.angle_beta   90.00
_cell.angle_gamma   90.00
#
_symmetry.space_group_name_H-M   'P 1'
#
loop_
_entity.id
_entity.type
_entity.pdbx_description
1 polymer ?
#
loop_
_entity_poly.entity_id
_entity_poly.type
_entity_poly.pdbx_seq_one_letter_code
_entity_poly.pdbx_strand_id
1 'polypeptide(L)'
;MLSEKLLKKIGTIAKEFEKRGYTLEEDLIELAETREDIAERLENTKFKKIEFFQDDELHSVGITLEDVQIEFFVTEGEDEEGPWYEAEAEIIFF
;
A
#
# COMPACT_ATOMS: atom_id res chain seq x y z
N MET A 1 13.21 1.31 -12.33
CA MET A 1 12.76 -0.10 -12.47
C MET A 1 12.91 -0.77 -11.12
N LEU A 2 11.80 -1.26 -10.57
CA LEU A 2 11.78 -1.98 -9.30
C LEU A 2 12.45 -3.36 -9.43
N SER A 3 13.04 -3.85 -8.34
CA SER A 3 13.67 -5.18 -8.32
C SER A 3 12.62 -6.29 -8.32
N GLU A 4 12.94 -7.47 -8.86
CA GLU A 4 12.04 -8.65 -8.78
C GLU A 4 11.72 -9.02 -7.32
N LYS A 5 12.66 -8.76 -6.40
CA LYS A 5 12.48 -9.00 -4.97
C LYS A 5 11.44 -8.05 -4.39
N LEU A 6 11.52 -6.76 -4.75
CA LEU A 6 10.54 -5.75 -4.33
C LEU A 6 9.17 -6.03 -4.95
N LEU A 7 9.06 -6.34 -6.23
CA LEU A 7 7.78 -6.69 -6.86
C LEU A 7 7.11 -7.90 -6.18
N LYS A 8 7.87 -8.95 -5.85
CA LYS A 8 7.34 -10.09 -5.08
C LYS A 8 6.88 -9.69 -3.67
N LYS A 9 7.59 -8.75 -3.03
CA LYS A 9 7.21 -8.21 -1.73
C LYS A 9 5.90 -7.44 -1.83
N ILE A 10 5.80 -6.52 -2.79
CA ILE A 10 4.59 -5.73 -3.07
C ILE A 10 3.40 -6.66 -3.31
N GLY A 11 3.52 -7.64 -4.21
CA GLY A 11 2.43 -8.60 -4.46
C GLY A 11 2.06 -9.46 -3.24
N THR A 12 2.94 -9.62 -2.24
CA THR A 12 2.60 -10.29 -0.98
C THR A 12 1.84 -9.35 -0.03
N ILE A 13 2.23 -8.08 0.02
CA ILE A 13 1.54 -7.03 0.80
C ILE A 13 0.16 -6.76 0.19
N ALA A 14 0.06 -6.64 -1.13
CA ALA A 14 -1.19 -6.44 -1.85
C ALA A 14 -2.21 -7.55 -1.52
N LYS A 15 -1.78 -8.82 -1.48
CA LYS A 15 -2.66 -9.92 -1.06
C LYS A 15 -3.17 -9.82 0.38
N GLU A 16 -2.44 -9.15 1.27
CA GLU A 16 -2.93 -8.86 2.61
C GLU A 16 -3.97 -7.73 2.57
N PHE A 17 -3.80 -6.73 1.72
CA PHE A 17 -4.81 -5.69 1.49
C PHE A 17 -6.07 -6.26 0.80
N GLU A 18 -5.94 -7.18 -0.15
CA GLU A 18 -7.09 -7.83 -0.80
C GLU A 18 -7.96 -8.59 0.20
N LYS A 19 -7.34 -9.26 1.19
CA LYS A 19 -8.08 -9.93 2.28
C LYS A 19 -8.89 -8.96 3.14
N ARG A 20 -8.55 -7.67 3.10
CA ARG A 20 -9.18 -6.56 3.82
C ARG A 20 -10.17 -5.79 2.95
N GLY A 21 -10.30 -6.16 1.66
CA GLY A 21 -11.23 -5.54 0.72
C GLY A 21 -10.59 -4.47 -0.18
N TYR A 22 -9.27 -4.35 -0.19
CA TYR A 22 -8.57 -3.29 -0.92
C TYR A 22 -7.67 -3.87 -2.02
N THR A 23 -7.83 -3.41 -3.25
CA THR A 23 -6.99 -3.78 -4.40
C THR A 23 -6.00 -2.64 -4.68
N LEU A 24 -4.79 -2.74 -4.13
CA LEU A 24 -3.79 -1.65 -4.10
C LEU A 24 -2.41 -2.07 -4.63
N GLU A 25 -2.33 -3.12 -5.47
CA GLU A 25 -1.04 -3.58 -6.00
C GLU A 25 -0.40 -2.54 -6.92
N GLU A 26 -1.20 -1.93 -7.80
CA GLU A 26 -0.72 -0.89 -8.72
C GLU A 26 -0.31 0.37 -7.95
N ASP A 27 -1.08 0.79 -6.95
CA ASP A 27 -0.77 1.94 -6.09
C ASP A 27 0.54 1.75 -5.30
N LEU A 28 0.78 0.54 -4.78
CA LEU A 28 2.05 0.19 -4.13
C LEU A 28 3.23 0.21 -5.11
N ILE A 29 3.02 -0.23 -6.35
CA ILE A 29 4.05 -0.16 -7.40
C ILE A 29 4.36 1.30 -7.73
N GLU A 30 3.33 2.11 -7.99
CA GLU A 30 3.49 3.54 -8.31
C GLU A 30 4.19 4.28 -7.16
N LEU A 31 3.81 4.00 -5.91
CA LEU A 31 4.46 4.58 -4.74
C LEU A 31 5.94 4.20 -4.69
N ALA A 32 6.28 2.92 -4.91
CA ALA A 32 7.66 2.46 -4.92
C ALA A 32 8.47 3.03 -6.11
N GLU A 33 7.84 3.29 -7.25
CA GLU A 33 8.50 3.90 -8.41
C GLU A 33 8.79 5.39 -8.21
N THR A 34 7.89 6.09 -7.50
CA THR A 34 7.99 7.54 -7.25
C THR A 34 8.80 7.87 -6.00
N ARG A 35 8.89 6.94 -5.03
CA ARG A 35 9.57 7.13 -3.74
C ARG A 35 10.60 6.04 -3.47
N GLU A 36 11.84 6.30 -3.88
CA GLU A 36 12.99 5.39 -3.69
C GLU A 36 13.19 5.03 -2.20
N ASP A 37 12.99 5.99 -1.30
CA ASP A 37 13.12 5.79 0.15
C ASP A 37 12.06 4.84 0.74
N ILE A 38 10.90 4.76 0.11
CA ILE A 38 9.83 3.82 0.46
C ILE A 38 10.07 2.46 -0.20
N ALA A 39 10.51 2.44 -1.45
CA ALA A 39 10.92 1.21 -2.14
C ALA A 39 12.01 0.44 -1.35
N GLU A 40 13.02 1.16 -0.86
CA GLU A 40 14.09 0.56 -0.04
C GLU A 40 13.55 -0.03 1.26
N ARG A 41 12.62 0.66 1.95
CA ARG A 41 12.01 0.16 3.18
C ARG A 41 11.11 -1.04 2.94
N LEU A 42 10.25 -1.00 1.92
CA LEU A 42 9.43 -2.14 1.51
C LEU A 42 10.29 -3.37 1.23
N GLU A 43 11.37 -3.20 0.45
CA GLU A 43 12.23 -4.30 0.06
C GLU A 43 12.99 -4.91 1.25
N ASN A 44 13.48 -4.08 2.17
CA ASN A 44 14.38 -4.51 3.24
C ASN A 44 13.68 -4.89 4.55
N THR A 45 12.44 -4.43 4.77
CA THR A 45 11.66 -4.84 5.93
C THR A 45 11.28 -6.32 5.82
N LYS A 46 11.66 -7.08 6.85
CA LYS A 46 11.29 -8.49 6.96
C LYS A 46 9.78 -8.58 7.06
N PHE A 47 9.14 -9.44 6.28
CA PHE A 47 7.68 -9.52 6.20
C PHE A 47 7.02 -9.69 7.58
N LYS A 48 7.61 -10.50 8.45
CA LYS A 48 7.15 -10.71 9.84
C LYS A 48 7.21 -9.49 10.77
N LYS A 49 7.87 -8.41 10.34
CA LYS A 49 7.96 -7.13 11.05
C LYS A 49 7.02 -6.08 10.44
N ILE A 50 6.36 -6.40 9.33
CA ILE A 50 5.36 -5.52 8.74
C ILE A 50 4.10 -5.68 9.57
N GLU A 51 3.63 -4.59 10.15
CA GLU A 51 2.35 -4.54 10.84
C GLU A 51 1.31 -4.00 9.88
N PHE A 52 0.21 -4.73 9.72
CA PHE A 52 -0.90 -4.34 8.84
C PHE A 52 -2.02 -3.79 9.71
N PHE A 53 -2.62 -2.69 9.28
CA PHE A 53 -3.76 -2.08 9.95
C PHE A 53 -4.82 -1.65 8.93
N GLN A 54 -6.01 -1.39 9.43
CA GLN A 54 -7.18 -0.94 8.68
C GLN A 54 -8.00 -0.04 9.59
N ASP A 55 -8.55 1.02 9.02
CA ASP A 55 -9.51 1.90 9.68
C ASP A 55 -10.81 1.93 8.85
N ASP A 56 -11.87 1.35 9.41
CA ASP A 56 -13.17 1.27 8.75
C ASP A 56 -13.89 2.62 8.72
N GLU A 57 -13.60 3.53 9.67
CA GLU A 57 -14.24 4.85 9.72
C GLU A 57 -13.62 5.80 8.68
N LEU A 58 -12.31 5.69 8.47
CA LEU A 58 -11.57 6.49 7.49
C LEU A 58 -11.50 5.83 6.11
N HIS A 59 -12.04 4.61 5.96
CA HIS A 59 -11.93 3.81 4.74
C HIS A 59 -10.47 3.65 4.28
N SER A 60 -9.58 3.34 5.22
CA SER A 60 -8.14 3.26 4.96
C SER A 60 -7.53 1.91 5.32
N VAL A 61 -6.41 1.59 4.66
CA VAL A 61 -5.58 0.41 4.96
C VAL A 61 -4.11 0.78 4.86
N GLY A 62 -3.28 0.18 5.70
CA GLY A 62 -1.87 0.55 5.70
C GLY A 62 -0.94 -0.48 6.31
N ILE A 63 0.33 -0.11 6.25
CA ILE A 63 1.44 -0.88 6.81
C ILE A 63 2.39 0.01 7.60
N THR A 64 2.92 -0.55 8.68
CA THR A 64 4.06 0.02 9.40
C THR A 64 5.31 -0.81 9.09
N LEU A 65 6.36 -0.14 8.62
CA LEU A 65 7.66 -0.71 8.26
C LEU A 65 8.74 -0.22 9.24
N GLU A 66 8.62 -0.61 10.51
CA GLU A 66 9.49 -0.16 11.61
C GLU A 66 9.38 1.36 11.89
N ASP A 67 10.06 2.22 11.12
CA ASP A 67 10.17 3.67 11.35
C ASP A 67 9.24 4.51 10.46
N VAL A 68 8.47 3.87 9.58
CA VAL A 68 7.55 4.54 8.67
C VAL A 68 6.18 3.85 8.68
N GLN A 69 5.13 4.65 8.60
CA GLN A 69 3.78 4.22 8.30
C GLN A 69 3.39 4.68 6.91
N ILE A 70 2.76 3.79 6.14
CA ILE A 70 2.18 4.06 4.82
C ILE A 70 0.71 3.69 4.91
N GLU A 71 -0.16 4.65 4.70
CA GLU A 71 -1.61 4.49 4.80
C GLU A 71 -2.26 4.92 3.48
N PHE A 72 -3.14 4.09 2.96
CA PHE A 72 -3.92 4.35 1.76
C PHE A 72 -5.35 4.66 2.17
N PHE A 73 -5.82 5.86 1.85
CA PHE A 73 -7.22 6.24 1.94
C PHE A 73 -7.89 5.90 0.62
N VAL A 74 -8.95 5.09 0.66
CA VAL A 74 -9.63 4.65 -0.55
C VAL A 74 -10.99 5.30 -0.65
N THR A 75 -11.21 6.00 -1.76
CA THR A 75 -12.50 6.56 -2.13
C THR A 75 -13.08 5.75 -3.27
N GLU A 76 -14.33 5.34 -3.14
CA GLU A 76 -15.08 4.63 -4.17
C GLU A 76 -16.27 5.47 -4.65
N GLY A 77 -16.62 5.33 -5.92
CA GLY A 77 -17.78 5.97 -6.51
C GLY A 77 -18.30 5.21 -7.72
N GLU A 78 -19.42 5.68 -8.27
CA GLU A 78 -20.00 5.16 -9.51
C GLU A 78 -20.38 6.35 -10.39
N ASP A 79 -19.96 6.32 -11.66
CA ASP A 79 -20.31 7.31 -12.66
C ASP A 79 -20.84 6.66 -13.95
N GLU A 80 -20.93 7.42 -15.05
CA GLU A 80 -21.44 6.93 -16.33
C GLU A 80 -20.55 5.85 -16.98
N GLU A 81 -19.28 5.74 -16.56
CA GLU A 81 -18.32 4.74 -17.04
C GLU A 81 -18.26 3.49 -16.15
N GLY A 82 -18.78 3.57 -14.92
CA GLY A 82 -18.94 2.46 -13.99
C GLY A 82 -18.38 2.77 -12.60
N PRO A 83 -18.13 1.74 -11.77
CA PRO A 83 -17.48 1.94 -10.48
C PRO A 83 -16.03 2.36 -10.67
N TRP A 84 -15.60 3.37 -9.93
CA TRP A 84 -14.21 3.82 -9.87
C TRP A 84 -13.70 3.74 -8.43
N TYR A 85 -12.38 3.56 -8.31
CA TYR A 85 -11.66 3.62 -7.05
C TYR A 85 -10.48 4.59 -7.19
N GLU A 86 -10.22 5.37 -6.15
CA GLU A 86 -9.06 6.24 -6.04
C GLU A 86 -8.40 5.96 -4.69
N ALA A 87 -7.08 5.80 -4.69
CA ALA A 87 -6.31 5.59 -3.48
C ALA A 87 -5.26 6.70 -3.31
N GLU A 88 -5.29 7.36 -2.14
CA GLU A 88 -4.32 8.37 -1.77
C GLU A 88 -3.40 7.85 -0.67
N ALA A 89 -2.08 7.90 -0.89
CA ALA A 89 -1.09 7.43 0.08
C ALA A 89 -0.60 8.56 0.99
N GLU A 90 -0.75 8.39 2.30
CA GLU A 90 -0.11 9.20 3.34
C GLU A 90 1.10 8.45 3.93
N ILE A 91 2.19 9.18 4.14
CA ILE A 91 3.44 8.63 4.69
C ILE A 91 3.84 9.40 5.94
N ILE A 92 4.02 8.69 7.04
CA ILE A 92 4.41 9.24 8.34
C ILE A 92 5.73 8.61 8.78
N PHE A 93 6.73 9.42 9.11
CA PHE A 93 8.01 8.98 9.67
C PHE A 93 8.05 9.25 11.19
N PHE A 94 8.64 8.33 11.95
CA PHE A 94 8.75 8.40 13.42
C PHE A 94 10.17 8.69 13.92
#